data_AF-A0A2E5ELT9-F1
#
_entry.id   AF-A0A2E5ELT9-F1
#
_cell.length_a   1.000
_cell.length_b   1.000
_cell.length_c   1.000
_cell.angle_alpha   90.00
_cell.angle_beta   90.00
_cell.angle_gamma   90.00
#
_symmetry.space_group_name_H-M   'P 1'
#
loop_
_entity.id
_entity.type
_entity.pdbx_description
1 polymer ?
#
loop_
_entity_poly.entity_id
_entity_poly.type
_entity_poly.pdbx_seq_one_letter_code
_entity_poly.pdbx_strand_id
1 'polypeptide(L)'
;MRLSNSRTQHLVHRSSSGFTLIEILLVIVIILLLAGALVVFVLPQQQGAEQNTTRLLLNQVSSALDTYRLNMGHYPTEEEGGITALSTKPTFENERMAAKWQGPYLKPGTILEDPWGNALKYEPVDLSLEEDKSALPYKLYSVGPDGQADTEDDIKIATSTTDAAGGDGMDPAPAGDATN
;
A
#
# COMPACT_ATOMS: atom_id res chain seq x y z
N MET A 1 12.86 94.79 41.67
CA MET A 1 13.50 93.48 41.35
C MET A 1 13.12 92.53 42.46
N ARG A 2 12.44 91.38 42.29
CA ARG A 2 12.07 90.55 41.14
C ARG A 2 10.68 89.95 41.42
N LEU A 3 9.87 89.78 40.38
CA LEU A 3 8.60 89.05 40.43
C LEU A 3 8.84 87.54 40.40
N SER A 4 8.01 86.84 41.18
CA SER A 4 7.36 85.55 40.96
C SER A 4 7.92 84.59 39.89
N ASN A 5 8.07 83.31 40.25
CA ASN A 5 7.45 82.25 39.46
C ASN A 5 7.39 80.91 40.21
N SER A 6 6.24 80.59 40.79
CA SER A 6 5.91 79.24 41.25
C SER A 6 5.36 78.44 40.08
N ARG A 7 6.20 77.61 39.46
CA ARG A 7 5.78 76.68 38.41
C ARG A 7 4.99 75.52 39.03
N THR A 8 3.67 75.57 38.91
CA THR A 8 2.77 74.44 39.20
C THR A 8 3.01 73.35 38.14
N GLN A 9 3.60 72.23 38.54
CA GLN A 9 3.74 71.07 37.66
C GLN A 9 2.44 70.27 37.67
N HIS A 10 1.75 70.26 36.53
CA HIS A 10 0.55 69.46 36.34
C HIS A 10 0.96 68.04 35.88
N LEU A 11 1.01 67.10 36.82
CA LEU A 11 1.28 65.69 36.54
C LEU A 11 0.07 65.11 35.79
N VAL A 12 0.25 64.84 34.49
CA VAL A 12 -0.77 64.16 33.68
C VAL A 12 -0.79 62.69 34.08
N HIS A 13 -1.84 62.26 34.77
CA HIS A 13 -2.06 60.87 35.14
C HIS A 13 -2.46 60.08 33.89
N ARG A 14 -1.58 59.21 33.40
CA ARG A 14 -1.89 58.29 32.30
C ARG A 14 -2.80 57.20 32.87
N SER A 15 -4.07 57.16 32.46
CA SER A 15 -4.94 56.04 32.85
C SER A 15 -4.43 54.77 32.17
N SER A 16 -3.91 53.84 32.96
CA SER A 16 -3.70 52.48 32.52
C SER A 16 -5.07 51.82 32.40
N SER A 17 -5.60 51.73 31.19
CA SER A 17 -6.78 50.90 30.91
C SER A 17 -6.39 49.45 31.17
N GLY A 18 -6.88 48.87 32.26
CA GLY A 18 -6.74 47.45 32.55
C GLY A 18 -7.59 46.63 31.60
N PHE A 19 -7.12 45.43 31.25
CA PHE A 19 -7.91 44.46 30.48
C PHE A 19 -9.19 44.10 31.22
N THR A 20 -10.28 43.98 30.48
CA THR A 20 -11.58 43.60 31.04
C THR A 20 -11.70 42.07 31.10
N LEU A 21 -12.44 41.54 32.08
CA LEU A 21 -12.66 40.09 32.19
C LEU A 21 -13.36 39.51 30.96
N ILE A 22 -14.21 40.31 30.30
CA ILE A 22 -14.94 39.90 29.09
C ILE A 22 -14.00 39.67 27.90
N GLU A 23 -12.90 40.40 27.82
CA GLU A 23 -11.92 40.29 26.74
C GLU A 23 -11.13 38.97 26.82
N ILE A 24 -10.75 38.56 28.02
CA ILE A 24 -10.12 37.26 28.25
C ILE A 24 -11.13 36.12 28.08
N LEU A 25 -12.39 36.31 28.48
CA LEU A 25 -13.46 35.32 28.29
C LEU A 25 -13.69 35.03 26.80
N LEU A 26 -13.82 36.07 25.97
CA LEU A 26 -14.05 35.92 24.53
C LEU A 26 -12.89 35.18 23.84
N VAL A 27 -11.64 35.49 24.24
CA VAL A 27 -10.45 34.82 23.71
C VAL A 27 -10.46 33.33 24.05
N ILE A 28 -10.78 32.96 25.29
CA ILE A 28 -10.85 31.55 25.70
C ILE A 28 -11.97 30.83 24.94
N VAL A 29 -13.13 31.45 24.75
CA VAL A 29 -14.23 30.88 23.96
C VAL A 29 -13.79 30.60 22.52
N ILE A 30 -13.15 31.57 21.85
CA ILE A 30 -12.68 31.39 20.47
C ILE A 30 -11.61 30.29 20.41
N ILE A 31 -10.69 30.24 21.38
CA ILE A 31 -9.67 29.18 21.45
C ILE A 31 -10.31 27.79 21.62
N LEU A 32 -11.31 27.64 22.50
CA LEU A 32 -12.00 26.37 22.70
C LEU A 32 -12.78 25.92 21.45
N LEU A 33 -13.42 26.86 20.75
CA LEU A 33 -14.12 26.58 19.50
C LEU A 33 -13.15 26.16 18.38
N LEU A 34 -12.03 26.87 18.23
CA LEU A 34 -11.01 26.54 17.23
C LEU A 34 -10.28 25.24 17.58
N ALA A 35 -9.97 24.99 18.85
CA ALA A 35 -9.35 23.76 19.31
C ALA A 35 -10.23 22.54 19.02
N GLY A 36 -11.55 22.66 19.17
CA GLY A 36 -12.50 21.60 18.80
C GLY A 36 -12.65 21.40 17.28
N ALA A 37 -12.40 22.44 16.47
CA ALA A 37 -12.52 22.38 15.01
C ALA A 37 -11.30 21.77 14.31
N LEU A 38 -10.16 21.62 15.00
CA LEU A 38 -8.93 21.04 14.43
C LEU A 38 -8.89 19.50 14.45
N VAL A 39 -10.04 18.83 14.47
CA VAL A 39 -10.10 17.39 14.15
C VAL A 39 -9.88 17.23 12.65
N VAL A 40 -8.62 17.29 12.23
CA VAL A 40 -8.23 16.99 10.86
C VAL A 40 -8.45 15.50 10.65
N PHE A 41 -9.51 15.18 9.92
CA PHE A 41 -9.74 13.86 9.35
C PHE A 41 -8.55 13.50 8.48
N VAL A 42 -7.71 12.58 8.94
CA VAL A 42 -6.67 11.98 8.09
C VAL A 42 -7.40 11.01 7.16
N LEU A 43 -7.59 11.39 5.90
CA LEU A 43 -8.21 10.52 4.89
C LEU A 43 -7.24 9.37 4.56
N PRO A 44 -7.64 8.09 4.68
CA PRO A 44 -6.83 6.95 4.27
C PRO A 44 -6.95 6.77 2.75
N GLN A 45 -6.50 7.75 1.96
CA GLN A 45 -6.51 7.65 0.49
C GLN A 45 -5.33 6.81 -0.03
N GLN A 46 -4.41 6.39 0.85
CA GLN A 46 -3.22 5.60 0.51
C GLN A 46 -3.55 4.11 0.30
N GLN A 47 -4.59 3.58 0.98
CA GLN A 47 -4.88 2.14 1.00
C GLN A 47 -5.12 1.57 -0.41
N GLY A 48 -5.86 2.27 -1.27
CA GLY A 48 -6.09 1.81 -2.64
C GLY A 48 -4.85 1.89 -3.55
N ALA A 49 -3.97 2.87 -3.32
CA ALA A 49 -2.74 3.02 -4.09
C ALA A 49 -1.70 1.94 -3.73
N GLU A 50 -1.60 1.60 -2.44
CA GLU A 50 -0.76 0.52 -1.95
C GLU A 50 -1.21 -0.83 -2.54
N GLN A 51 -2.49 -1.17 -2.42
CA GLN A 51 -3.03 -2.41 -3.00
C GLN A 51 -2.79 -2.50 -4.52
N ASN A 52 -3.00 -1.41 -5.25
CA ASN A 52 -2.76 -1.41 -6.70
C ASN A 52 -1.26 -1.58 -7.03
N THR A 53 -0.37 -0.99 -6.24
CA THR A 53 1.08 -1.15 -6.37
C THR A 53 1.48 -2.60 -6.13
N THR A 54 0.93 -3.25 -5.10
CA THR A 54 1.14 -4.68 -4.84
C THR A 54 0.65 -5.54 -5.99
N ARG A 55 -0.56 -5.29 -6.52
CA ARG A 55 -1.07 -6.02 -7.71
C ARG A 55 -0.17 -5.86 -8.92
N LEU A 56 0.34 -4.67 -9.17
CA LEU A 56 1.30 -4.43 -10.25
C LEU A 56 2.59 -5.23 -10.05
N LEU A 57 3.12 -5.25 -8.83
CA LEU A 57 4.30 -6.02 -8.48
C LEU A 57 4.08 -7.53 -8.66
N LEU A 58 2.95 -8.06 -8.17
CA LEU A 58 2.58 -9.47 -8.34
C LEU A 58 2.49 -9.85 -9.82
N ASN A 59 1.86 -9.03 -10.65
CA ASN A 59 1.78 -9.25 -12.10
C ASN A 59 3.16 -9.20 -12.78
N GLN A 60 4.03 -8.28 -12.36
CA GLN A 60 5.40 -8.21 -12.86
C GLN A 60 6.18 -9.49 -12.51
N VAL A 61 6.06 -9.96 -11.27
CA VAL A 61 6.72 -11.19 -10.81
C VAL A 61 6.16 -12.41 -11.53
N SER A 62 4.84 -12.51 -11.69
CA SER A 62 4.19 -13.57 -12.47
C SER A 62 4.72 -13.65 -13.90
N SER A 63 4.84 -12.51 -14.59
CA SER A 63 5.38 -12.49 -15.95
C SER A 63 6.85 -12.93 -16.00
N ALA A 64 7.64 -12.57 -14.97
CA ALA A 64 9.01 -13.03 -14.84
C ALA A 64 9.09 -14.55 -14.55
N LEU A 65 8.19 -15.08 -13.73
CA LEU A 65 8.06 -16.52 -13.48
C LEU A 65 7.73 -17.29 -14.76
N ASP A 66 6.80 -16.80 -15.57
CA ASP A 66 6.46 -17.44 -16.84
C ASP A 66 7.65 -17.42 -17.81
N THR A 67 8.39 -16.32 -17.87
CA THR A 67 9.62 -16.22 -18.68
C THR A 67 10.71 -17.17 -18.17
N TYR A 68 10.88 -17.28 -16.86
CA TYR A 68 11.78 -18.25 -16.25
C TYR A 68 11.42 -19.67 -16.69
N ARG A 69 10.13 -20.04 -16.60
CA ARG A 69 9.64 -21.34 -17.05
C ARG A 69 9.88 -21.59 -18.53
N LEU A 70 9.72 -20.60 -19.40
CA LEU A 70 9.99 -20.76 -20.83
C LEU A 70 11.46 -21.13 -21.09
N ASN A 71 12.40 -20.60 -20.30
CA ASN A 71 13.82 -20.86 -20.47
C ASN A 71 14.29 -22.14 -19.77
N MET A 72 13.82 -22.36 -18.55
CA MET A 72 14.30 -23.44 -17.69
C MET A 72 13.48 -24.72 -17.87
N GLY A 73 12.22 -24.60 -18.27
CA GLY A 73 11.24 -25.69 -18.40
C GLY A 73 10.35 -25.86 -17.17
N HIS A 74 10.70 -25.24 -16.05
CA HIS A 74 10.02 -25.32 -14.76
C HIS A 74 10.06 -23.95 -14.06
N TYR A 75 9.18 -23.74 -13.08
CA TYR A 75 9.27 -22.56 -12.20
C TYR A 75 10.37 -22.75 -11.15
N PRO A 76 10.92 -21.67 -10.57
CA PRO A 76 12.01 -21.77 -9.59
C PRO A 76 11.65 -22.67 -8.41
N THR A 77 12.53 -23.60 -8.08
CA THR A 77 12.38 -24.43 -6.88
C THR A 77 12.97 -23.75 -5.65
N GLU A 78 12.67 -24.25 -4.46
CA GLU A 78 13.29 -23.76 -3.22
C GLU A 78 14.83 -23.91 -3.25
N GLU A 79 15.32 -25.02 -3.82
CA GLU A 79 16.76 -25.28 -3.99
C GLU A 79 17.43 -24.28 -4.94
N GLU A 80 16.69 -23.78 -5.93
CA GLU A 80 17.14 -22.72 -6.84
C GLU A 80 17.02 -21.31 -6.23
N GLY A 81 16.57 -21.19 -4.97
CA GLY A 81 16.38 -19.92 -4.27
C GLY A 81 14.99 -19.31 -4.45
N GLY A 82 14.03 -20.06 -4.98
CA GLY A 82 12.63 -19.64 -5.15
C GLY A 82 12.48 -18.35 -5.93
N ILE A 83 11.69 -17.41 -5.42
CA ILE A 83 11.44 -16.11 -6.09
C ILE A 83 12.72 -15.30 -6.38
N THR A 84 13.80 -15.51 -5.61
CA THR A 84 15.06 -14.78 -5.80
C THR A 84 15.81 -15.19 -7.06
N ALA A 85 15.53 -16.38 -7.60
CA ALA A 85 16.06 -16.90 -8.87
C ALA A 85 15.70 -16.01 -10.07
N LEU A 86 14.69 -15.15 -9.91
CA LEU A 86 14.25 -14.19 -10.91
C LEU A 86 15.20 -12.99 -11.01
N SER A 87 15.87 -12.61 -9.93
CA SER A 87 16.79 -11.46 -9.89
C SER A 87 18.26 -11.88 -9.92
N THR A 88 18.59 -13.00 -9.27
CA THR A 88 19.98 -13.48 -9.15
C THR A 88 20.09 -14.88 -9.73
N LYS A 89 21.16 -15.15 -10.46
CA LYS A 89 21.41 -16.48 -11.03
C LYS A 89 21.54 -17.53 -9.91
N PRO A 90 20.69 -18.57 -9.90
CA PRO A 90 20.82 -19.68 -8.96
C PRO A 90 22.12 -20.47 -9.14
N THR A 91 22.50 -21.21 -8.10
CA THR A 91 23.53 -22.24 -8.23
C THR A 91 22.88 -23.49 -8.79
N PHE A 92 23.29 -23.93 -9.97
CA PHE A 92 22.80 -25.16 -10.57
C PHE A 92 23.87 -26.25 -10.46
N GLU A 93 23.47 -27.47 -10.11
CA GLU A 93 24.37 -28.63 -10.09
C GLU A 93 24.87 -29.02 -11.49
N ASN A 94 24.08 -28.70 -12.52
CA ASN A 94 24.36 -29.04 -13.91
C ASN A 94 24.70 -27.79 -14.72
N GLU A 95 25.91 -27.75 -15.29
CA GLU A 95 26.36 -26.65 -16.15
C GLU A 95 25.44 -26.39 -17.35
N ARG A 96 24.79 -27.43 -17.88
CA ARG A 96 23.81 -27.28 -18.98
C ARG A 96 22.57 -26.53 -18.54
N MET A 97 22.14 -26.71 -17.28
CA MET A 97 21.01 -25.96 -16.71
C MET A 97 21.44 -24.52 -16.44
N ALA A 98 22.66 -24.32 -15.92
CA ALA A 98 23.23 -22.99 -15.75
C ALA A 98 23.34 -22.19 -17.05
N ALA A 99 23.50 -22.86 -18.20
CA ALA A 99 23.53 -22.23 -19.52
C ALA A 99 22.14 -21.84 -20.07
N LYS A 100 21.05 -22.47 -19.60
CA LYS A 100 19.68 -22.14 -20.00
C LYS A 100 19.16 -20.87 -19.35
N TRP A 101 19.67 -20.54 -18.15
CA TRP A 101 19.27 -19.35 -17.42
C TRP A 101 19.74 -18.09 -18.16
N GLN A 102 18.77 -17.25 -18.56
CA GLN A 102 19.00 -16.03 -19.35
C GLN A 102 18.54 -14.77 -18.59
N GLY A 103 18.44 -14.86 -17.26
CA GLY A 103 18.04 -13.73 -16.42
C GLY A 103 19.10 -12.63 -16.34
N PRO A 104 18.86 -11.59 -15.52
CA PRO A 104 17.74 -11.44 -14.60
C PRO A 104 16.40 -11.24 -15.33
N TYR A 105 15.36 -11.89 -14.82
CA TYR A 105 13.99 -11.85 -15.34
C TYR A 105 13.19 -10.66 -14.79
N LEU A 106 13.63 -10.11 -13.66
CA LEU A 106 13.13 -8.87 -13.09
C LEU A 106 14.03 -7.69 -13.47
N LYS A 107 13.45 -6.48 -13.47
CA LYS A 107 14.23 -5.27 -13.68
C LYS A 107 15.25 -5.13 -12.54
N PRO A 108 16.49 -4.74 -12.83
CA PRO A 108 17.48 -4.49 -11.78
C PRO A 108 16.95 -3.49 -10.75
N GLY A 109 17.05 -3.85 -9.47
CA GLY A 109 16.53 -3.03 -8.37
C GLY A 109 15.04 -3.18 -8.09
N THR A 110 14.32 -4.10 -8.75
CA THR A 110 12.97 -4.47 -8.31
C THR A 110 13.04 -5.08 -6.91
N ILE A 111 12.33 -4.45 -5.97
CA ILE A 111 12.19 -4.90 -4.59
C ILE A 111 11.01 -5.88 -4.56
N LEU A 112 11.20 -7.04 -3.94
CA LEU A 112 10.19 -8.10 -3.78
C LEU A 112 9.44 -7.95 -2.46
N GLU A 113 9.12 -6.72 -2.09
CA GLU A 113 8.39 -6.36 -0.88
C GLU A 113 7.17 -5.54 -1.29
N ASP A 114 6.07 -5.72 -0.56
CA ASP A 114 4.87 -4.92 -0.71
C ASP A 114 5.04 -3.53 -0.05
N PRO A 115 4.10 -2.58 -0.25
CA PRO A 115 4.16 -1.23 0.33
C PRO A 115 4.17 -1.19 1.86
N TRP A 116 3.77 -2.27 2.53
CA TRP A 116 3.78 -2.39 3.98
C TRP A 116 5.09 -3.01 4.50
N GLY A 117 6.03 -3.32 3.60
CA GLY A 117 7.36 -3.84 3.91
C GLY A 117 7.41 -5.36 4.08
N ASN A 118 6.35 -6.08 3.70
CA ASN A 118 6.35 -7.52 3.77
C ASN A 118 6.90 -8.12 2.48
N ALA A 119 7.79 -9.10 2.59
CA ALA A 119 8.30 -9.83 1.44
C ALA A 119 7.18 -10.64 0.76
N LEU A 120 7.16 -10.61 -0.57
CA LEU A 120 6.22 -11.43 -1.36
C LEU A 120 6.42 -12.91 -1.07
N LYS A 121 5.30 -13.63 -1.01
CA LYS A 121 5.27 -15.08 -0.80
C LYS A 121 5.13 -15.79 -2.14
N TYR A 122 6.00 -16.77 -2.35
CA TYR A 122 6.00 -17.63 -3.52
C TYR A 122 6.14 -19.08 -3.07
N GLU A 123 5.21 -19.92 -3.51
CA GLU A 123 5.20 -21.35 -3.19
C GLU A 123 4.90 -22.14 -4.47
N PRO A 124 5.82 -23.00 -4.95
CA PRO A 124 5.51 -23.89 -6.07
C PRO A 124 4.44 -24.90 -5.67
N VAL A 125 3.50 -25.18 -6.58
CA VAL A 125 2.39 -26.13 -6.34
C VAL A 125 2.42 -27.22 -7.38
N ASP A 126 2.26 -28.47 -6.93
CA ASP A 126 2.09 -29.60 -7.82
C ASP A 126 0.62 -29.74 -8.24
N LEU A 127 0.33 -29.32 -9.48
CA LEU A 127 -1.02 -29.40 -10.06
C LEU A 127 -1.57 -30.83 -10.16
N SER A 128 -0.74 -31.87 -10.04
CA SER A 128 -1.24 -33.25 -10.03
C SER A 128 -2.00 -33.59 -8.75
N LEU A 129 -1.79 -32.82 -7.68
CA LEU A 129 -2.46 -32.96 -6.39
C LEU A 129 -3.65 -32.00 -6.24
N GLU A 130 -3.80 -31.06 -7.16
CA GLU A 130 -4.87 -30.05 -7.13
C GLU A 130 -6.14 -30.59 -7.80
N GLU A 131 -7.28 -30.41 -7.14
CA GLU A 131 -8.59 -30.77 -7.68
C GLU A 131 -9.02 -29.79 -8.78
N ASP A 132 -8.60 -28.53 -8.67
CA ASP A 132 -8.86 -27.49 -9.67
C ASP A 132 -7.79 -27.48 -10.76
N LYS A 133 -8.18 -27.94 -11.95
CA LYS A 133 -7.31 -27.95 -13.14
C LYS A 133 -7.00 -26.57 -13.70
N SER A 134 -7.68 -25.53 -13.23
CA SER A 134 -7.45 -24.14 -13.61
C SER A 134 -6.49 -23.43 -12.64
N ALA A 135 -6.07 -24.11 -11.57
CA ALA A 135 -5.11 -23.57 -10.62
C ALA A 135 -3.77 -23.26 -11.29
N LEU A 136 -3.11 -22.21 -10.80
CA LEU A 136 -1.74 -21.92 -11.21
C LEU A 136 -0.79 -22.93 -10.59
N PRO A 137 0.31 -23.31 -11.28
CA PRO A 137 1.34 -24.21 -10.77
C PRO A 137 2.22 -23.60 -9.66
N TYR A 138 1.77 -22.48 -9.08
CA TYR A 138 2.40 -21.81 -7.95
C TYR A 138 1.37 -20.89 -7.27
N LYS A 139 1.59 -20.59 -6.00
CA LYS A 139 0.94 -19.50 -5.27
C LYS A 139 1.89 -18.31 -5.23
N LEU A 140 1.36 -17.13 -5.51
CA LEU A 140 2.06 -15.86 -5.43
C LEU A 140 1.14 -14.82 -4.79
N TYR A 141 1.53 -14.31 -3.62
CA TYR A 141 0.69 -13.42 -2.83
C TYR A 141 1.50 -12.48 -1.92
N SER A 142 0.86 -11.42 -1.45
CA SER A 142 1.32 -10.53 -0.39
C SER A 142 0.38 -10.67 0.81
N VAL A 143 0.95 -10.61 2.01
CA VAL A 143 0.23 -10.69 3.29
C VAL A 143 -0.47 -9.38 3.68
N GLY A 144 -0.46 -8.38 2.80
CA GLY A 144 -1.23 -7.16 2.99
C GLY A 144 -0.78 -6.27 4.16
N PRO A 145 -1.63 -5.29 4.54
CA PRO A 145 -1.38 -4.36 5.63
C PRO A 145 -1.17 -4.99 7.02
N ASP A 146 -1.81 -6.12 7.31
CA ASP A 146 -1.78 -6.72 8.65
C ASP A 146 -0.54 -7.60 8.89
N GLY A 147 0.16 -7.99 7.82
CA GLY A 147 1.39 -8.78 7.87
C GLY A 147 1.16 -10.25 8.25
N GLN A 148 -0.09 -10.72 8.27
CA GLN A 148 -0.48 -12.09 8.59
C GLN A 148 -0.87 -12.81 7.30
N ALA A 149 -0.47 -14.07 7.18
CA ALA A 149 -0.86 -14.88 6.03
C ALA A 149 -2.24 -15.51 6.25
N ASP A 150 -2.93 -15.83 5.15
CA ASP A 150 -4.22 -16.50 5.12
C ASP A 150 -5.36 -15.66 5.75
N THR A 151 -5.25 -14.34 5.66
CA THR A 151 -6.27 -13.36 6.09
C THR A 151 -7.02 -12.78 4.88
N GLU A 152 -8.09 -12.02 5.15
CA GLU A 152 -8.93 -11.43 4.09
C GLU A 152 -8.24 -10.29 3.31
N ASP A 153 -7.16 -9.72 3.86
CA ASP A 153 -6.39 -8.65 3.23
C ASP A 153 -5.21 -9.13 2.38
N ASP A 154 -4.99 -10.46 2.31
CA ASP A 154 -4.05 -11.09 1.39
C ASP A 154 -4.34 -10.69 -0.06
N ILE A 155 -3.32 -10.20 -0.76
CA ILE A 155 -3.42 -9.81 -2.16
C ILE A 155 -2.81 -10.91 -3.01
N LYS A 156 -3.65 -11.64 -3.74
CA LYS A 156 -3.27 -12.75 -4.62
C LYS A 156 -3.27 -12.30 -6.08
N ILE A 157 -2.52 -13.00 -6.92
CA ILE A 157 -2.64 -12.78 -8.36
C ILE A 157 -3.99 -13.29 -8.84
N ALA A 158 -4.65 -12.50 -9.69
CA ALA A 158 -5.91 -12.90 -10.31
C ALA A 158 -5.66 -14.12 -11.20
N THR A 159 -6.03 -15.31 -10.71
CA THR A 159 -6.28 -16.45 -11.59
C THR A 159 -7.53 -16.11 -12.39
N SER A 160 -7.58 -16.49 -13.67
CA SER A 160 -8.65 -16.09 -14.59
C SER A 160 -10.05 -16.63 -14.24
N THR A 161 -10.32 -17.04 -12.99
CA THR A 161 -11.56 -17.73 -12.61
C THR A 161 -12.16 -17.35 -11.25
N THR A 162 -11.58 -16.48 -10.40
CA THR A 162 -12.21 -16.25 -9.07
C THR A 162 -12.35 -14.81 -8.58
N ASP A 163 -11.58 -13.84 -9.05
CA ASP A 163 -11.65 -12.48 -8.48
C ASP A 163 -12.57 -11.50 -9.25
N ALA A 164 -13.33 -11.99 -10.23
CA ALA A 164 -14.38 -11.19 -10.88
C ALA A 164 -15.67 -11.06 -10.03
N ALA A 165 -15.74 -11.72 -8.87
CA ALA A 165 -16.96 -11.81 -8.04
C ALA A 165 -16.93 -10.91 -6.78
N GLY A 166 -16.10 -9.87 -6.77
CA GLY A 166 -15.97 -8.93 -5.65
C GLY A 166 -16.18 -7.47 -6.05
N GLY A 167 -17.38 -7.11 -6.50
CA GLY A 167 -17.79 -5.71 -6.66
C GLY A 167 -18.47 -5.39 -8.00
N ASP A 168 -19.77 -5.66 -8.08
CA ASP A 168 -20.81 -4.74 -8.57
C ASP A 168 -22.04 -5.57 -8.97
N GLY A 169 -23.10 -5.42 -8.18
CA GLY A 169 -24.39 -6.02 -8.47
C GLY A 169 -24.95 -5.47 -9.77
N MET A 170 -25.12 -6.35 -10.76
CA MET A 170 -26.15 -6.21 -11.78
C MET A 170 -26.45 -7.61 -12.31
N ASP A 171 -27.47 -8.26 -11.74
CA ASP A 171 -28.04 -9.49 -12.29
C ASP A 171 -28.49 -9.22 -13.74
N PRO A 172 -27.91 -9.86 -14.78
CA PRO A 172 -28.59 -9.89 -16.06
C PRO A 172 -29.76 -10.87 -15.96
N ALA A 173 -30.97 -10.33 -16.10
CA ALA A 173 -32.21 -11.12 -16.18
C ALA A 173 -32.06 -12.29 -17.17
N PRO A 174 -32.64 -13.48 -16.87
CA PRO A 174 -32.52 -14.64 -17.75
C PRO A 174 -33.19 -14.35 -19.11
N ALA A 175 -32.39 -14.36 -20.17
CA ALA A 175 -32.86 -14.31 -21.54
C ALA A 175 -33.69 -15.56 -21.83
N GLY A 176 -34.98 -15.35 -22.14
CA GLY A 176 -35.91 -16.41 -22.49
C GLY A 176 -35.48 -17.17 -23.74
N ASP A 177 -35.58 -18.48 -23.63
CA ASP A 177 -35.60 -19.45 -24.71
C ASP A 177 -36.66 -19.07 -25.75
N ALA A 178 -36.22 -18.86 -27.00
CA ALA A 178 -37.09 -18.71 -28.15
C ALA A 178 -36.55 -19.60 -29.27
N THR A 179 -37.05 -20.83 -29.25
CA THR A 179 -37.07 -21.77 -30.36
C THR A 179 -37.58 -21.12 -31.65
N ASN A 180 -36.86 -21.29 -32.75
CA ASN A 180 -37.43 -21.51 -34.09
C ASN A 180 -36.47 -22.35 -34.93
#